data_AF-A0A972EJX3-F1
#
_entry.id   AF-A0A972EJX3-F1
#
_cell.length_a   1.000
_cell.length_b   1.000
_cell.length_c   1.000
_cell.angle_alpha   90.00
_cell.angle_beta   90.00
_cell.angle_gamma   90.00
#
_symmetry.space_group_name_H-M   'P 1'
#
loop_
_entity.id
_entity.type
_entity.pdbx_description
1 polymer ?
#
loop_
_entity_poly.entity_id
_entity_poly.type
_entity_poly.pdbx_seq_one_letter_code
_entity_poly.pdbx_strand_id
1 'polypeptide(L)'
;MQEIEVTKKQIIQTLSLVWLAWFTGNLCANALFYLGADFKTQLPGDLQAITYHWGTLVYFITVAIVGIVSSHYFIENWKLPISLWPKKITSRFIILSLLLFAMFIGLGIMAISQDHQLPLGDVFSGSFAYLISPLVLLLPTMIAYTIMWYGLFLQGLIRVFGNTVRGKVLSVLLTSFVYAIYHFASIDEIHSFAAMTEEILITFGISIIISGYVLICKSLLMAFFANLMLNFLIFSPVDSFHTSPKNWIFAYTIVVLLLFLYDFAWKRQNPDER
;
A
#
# COMPACT_ATOMS: atom_id res chain seq x y z
N MET A 1 3.72 13.87 -30.26
CA MET A 1 2.94 12.75 -29.71
C MET A 1 1.48 13.17 -29.66
N GLN A 2 0.56 12.45 -30.30
CA GLN A 2 -0.88 12.72 -30.15
C GLN A 2 -1.25 12.51 -28.67
N GLU A 3 -1.91 13.47 -28.04
CA GLU A 3 -2.46 13.27 -26.70
C GLU A 3 -3.50 12.16 -26.76
N ILE A 4 -3.23 11.04 -26.10
CA ILE A 4 -4.23 9.98 -25.97
C ILE A 4 -5.31 10.53 -25.04
N GLU A 5 -6.43 10.95 -25.62
CA GLU A 5 -7.58 11.39 -24.85
C GLU A 5 -8.26 10.17 -24.21
N VAL A 6 -7.88 9.88 -22.96
CA VAL A 6 -8.44 8.75 -22.20
C VAL A 6 -9.84 9.11 -21.71
N THR A 7 -10.82 8.29 -22.09
CA THR A 7 -12.23 8.46 -21.71
C THR A 7 -12.48 8.07 -20.25
N LYS A 8 -13.54 8.63 -19.64
CA LYS A 8 -13.97 8.28 -18.27
C LYS A 8 -14.23 6.78 -18.09
N LYS A 9 -14.81 6.14 -19.12
CA LYS A 9 -15.09 4.70 -19.13
C LYS A 9 -13.79 3.89 -19.04
N GLN A 10 -12.77 4.26 -19.83
CA GLN A 10 -11.47 3.59 -19.80
C GLN A 10 -10.78 3.73 -18.44
N ILE A 11 -10.88 4.91 -17.80
CA ILE A 11 -10.34 5.11 -16.45
C ILE A 11 -11.02 4.17 -15.46
N ILE A 12 -12.35 4.13 -15.41
CA ILE A 12 -13.09 3.24 -14.49
C ILE A 12 -12.72 1.79 -14.74
N GLN A 13 -12.72 1.33 -16.00
CA GLN A 13 -12.36 -0.05 -16.35
C GLN A 13 -10.93 -0.39 -15.91
N THR A 14 -9.98 0.52 -16.14
CA THR A 14 -8.59 0.32 -15.74
C THR A 14 -8.45 0.26 -14.22
N LEU A 15 -9.08 1.18 -13.48
CA LEU A 15 -9.07 1.16 -12.01
C LEU A 15 -9.70 -0.13 -11.47
N SER A 16 -10.82 -0.59 -12.04
CA SER A 16 -11.42 -1.87 -11.66
C SER A 16 -10.50 -3.06 -11.92
N LEU A 17 -9.78 -3.09 -13.04
CA LEU A 17 -8.82 -4.15 -13.36
C LEU A 17 -7.59 -4.12 -12.45
N VAL A 18 -7.05 -2.93 -12.16
CA VAL A 18 -5.95 -2.77 -11.20
C VAL A 18 -6.38 -3.22 -9.82
N TRP A 19 -7.58 -2.84 -9.37
CA TRP A 19 -8.13 -3.28 -8.09
C TRP A 19 -8.29 -4.80 -8.06
N LEU A 20 -8.87 -5.40 -9.10
CA LEU A 20 -9.08 -6.84 -9.17
C LEU A 20 -7.76 -7.60 -9.17
N ALA A 21 -6.76 -7.14 -9.93
CA ALA A 21 -5.42 -7.73 -9.93
C ALA A 21 -4.75 -7.62 -8.55
N TRP A 22 -4.88 -6.46 -7.89
CA TRP A 22 -4.38 -6.26 -6.53
C TRP A 22 -5.06 -7.21 -5.54
N PHE A 23 -6.39 -7.27 -5.56
CA PHE A 23 -7.19 -8.11 -4.69
C PHE A 23 -6.88 -9.59 -4.88
N THR A 24 -6.88 -10.09 -6.12
CA THR A 24 -6.56 -11.49 -6.43
C THR A 24 -5.12 -11.83 -6.04
N GLY A 25 -4.15 -10.97 -6.33
CA GLY A 25 -2.75 -11.22 -5.96
C GLY A 25 -2.56 -11.36 -4.45
N ASN A 26 -3.19 -10.49 -3.66
CA ASN A 26 -3.15 -10.59 -2.19
C ASN A 26 -3.94 -11.78 -1.66
N LEU A 27 -5.13 -12.06 -2.19
CA LEU A 27 -5.91 -13.25 -1.81
C LEU A 27 -5.14 -14.54 -2.07
N CYS A 28 -4.47 -14.65 -3.21
CA CYS A 28 -3.61 -15.79 -3.54
C CYS A 28 -2.40 -15.89 -2.59
N ALA A 29 -1.74 -14.77 -2.28
CA ALA A 29 -0.62 -14.76 -1.36
C ALA A 29 -1.05 -15.19 0.05
N ASN A 30 -2.13 -14.61 0.58
CA ASN A 30 -2.68 -14.96 1.89
C ASN A 30 -3.10 -16.42 1.96
N ALA A 31 -3.77 -16.95 0.93
CA ALA A 31 -4.10 -18.38 0.87
C ALA A 31 -2.85 -19.27 0.94
N LEU A 32 -1.76 -18.90 0.25
CA LEU A 32 -0.50 -19.64 0.30
C LEU A 32 0.21 -19.50 1.66
N PHE A 33 0.13 -18.33 2.30
CA PHE A 33 0.64 -18.16 3.66
C PHE A 33 -0.14 -19.02 4.66
N TYR A 34 -1.47 -18.99 4.58
CA TYR A 34 -2.35 -19.80 5.42
C TYR A 34 -2.09 -21.30 5.24
N LEU A 35 -1.95 -21.77 4.00
CA LEU A 35 -1.59 -23.17 3.72
C LEU A 35 -0.18 -23.53 4.23
N GLY A 36 0.76 -22.60 4.11
CA GLY A 36 2.16 -22.77 4.52
C GLY A 36 2.40 -22.67 6.03
N ALA A 37 1.47 -22.08 6.77
CA ALA A 37 1.50 -21.95 8.23
C ALA A 37 0.66 -23.05 8.89
N ASP A 38 -0.66 -22.99 8.75
CA ASP A 38 -1.61 -23.76 9.56
C ASP A 38 -1.86 -25.17 9.00
N PHE A 39 -1.73 -25.33 7.68
CA PHE A 39 -1.97 -26.61 6.99
C PHE A 39 -0.68 -27.29 6.52
N LYS A 40 0.49 -26.78 6.93
CA LYS A 40 1.80 -27.23 6.44
C LYS A 40 1.99 -28.74 6.53
N THR A 41 1.61 -29.35 7.66
CA THR A 41 1.76 -30.79 7.91
C THR A 41 0.81 -31.65 7.07
N GLN A 42 -0.25 -31.05 6.51
CA GLN A 42 -1.24 -31.70 5.66
C GLN A 42 -0.85 -31.61 4.17
N LEU A 43 0.14 -30.79 3.83
CA LEU A 43 0.65 -30.70 2.46
C LEU A 43 1.57 -31.89 2.12
N PRO A 44 1.60 -32.33 0.84
CA PRO A 44 2.63 -33.20 0.31
C PRO A 44 4.04 -32.73 0.69
N GLY A 45 4.96 -33.65 0.98
CA GLY A 45 6.27 -33.35 1.57
C GLY A 45 7.12 -32.35 0.77
N ASP A 46 7.02 -32.39 -0.56
CA ASP A 46 7.65 -31.45 -1.48
C ASP A 46 7.06 -30.03 -1.39
N LEU A 47 5.77 -29.90 -1.09
CA LEU A 47 5.06 -28.63 -0.96
C LEU A 47 5.27 -27.93 0.39
N GLN A 48 5.58 -28.68 1.46
CA GLN A 48 5.72 -28.11 2.81
C GLN A 48 6.81 -27.02 2.90
N ALA A 49 7.92 -27.21 2.20
CA ALA A 49 9.06 -26.29 2.25
C ALA A 49 8.92 -25.09 1.31
N ILE A 50 8.09 -25.18 0.26
CA ILE A 50 8.06 -24.19 -0.82
C ILE A 50 6.82 -23.29 -0.78
N THR A 51 5.70 -23.76 -0.23
CA THR A 51 4.40 -23.05 -0.29
C THR A 51 4.49 -21.62 0.27
N TYR A 52 5.17 -21.42 1.40
CA TYR A 52 5.39 -20.09 1.98
C TYR A 52 6.17 -19.17 1.04
N HIS A 53 7.24 -19.68 0.42
CA HIS A 53 8.06 -18.90 -0.52
C HIS A 53 7.30 -18.54 -1.81
N TRP A 54 6.40 -19.40 -2.27
CA TRP A 54 5.48 -19.07 -3.36
C TRP A 54 4.53 -17.94 -2.97
N GLY A 55 3.98 -17.97 -1.76
CA GLY A 55 3.18 -16.85 -1.22
C GLY A 55 3.97 -15.54 -1.21
N THR A 56 5.21 -15.57 -0.71
CA THR A 56 6.12 -14.42 -0.71
C THR A 56 6.37 -13.89 -2.12
N LEU A 57 6.62 -14.78 -3.09
CA LEU A 57 6.86 -14.41 -4.48
C LEU A 57 5.63 -13.75 -5.11
N VAL A 58 4.45 -14.36 -4.97
CA VAL A 58 3.18 -13.81 -5.49
C VAL A 58 2.89 -12.45 -4.88
N TYR A 59 3.10 -12.30 -3.56
CA TYR A 59 2.93 -11.03 -2.87
C TYR A 59 3.83 -9.92 -3.45
N PHE A 60 5.15 -10.14 -3.49
CA PHE A 60 6.08 -9.10 -3.95
C PHE A 60 5.96 -8.81 -5.45
N ILE A 61 5.58 -9.79 -6.28
CA ILE A 61 5.23 -9.53 -7.69
C ILE A 61 4.00 -8.64 -7.76
N THR A 62 2.95 -8.92 -6.97
CA THR A 62 1.72 -8.11 -6.95
C THR A 62 2.03 -6.67 -6.52
N VAL A 63 2.80 -6.51 -5.43
CA VAL A 63 3.27 -5.21 -4.93
C VAL A 63 4.03 -4.44 -6.02
N ALA A 64 5.02 -5.06 -6.64
CA ALA A 64 5.87 -4.39 -7.64
C ALA A 64 5.12 -4.09 -8.95
N ILE A 65 4.43 -5.08 -9.52
CA ILE A 65 3.79 -4.94 -10.84
C ILE A 65 2.51 -4.14 -10.76
N VAL A 66 1.59 -4.50 -9.88
CA VAL A 66 0.26 -3.86 -9.82
C VAL A 66 0.36 -2.55 -9.03
N GLY A 67 0.94 -2.62 -7.83
CA GLY A 67 1.00 -1.50 -6.90
C GLY A 67 1.92 -0.36 -7.33
N ILE A 68 3.07 -0.69 -7.93
CA ILE A 68 4.10 0.31 -8.28
C ILE A 68 4.15 0.55 -9.79
N VAL A 69 4.55 -0.44 -10.59
CA VAL A 69 4.85 -0.27 -12.02
C VAL A 69 3.61 0.14 -12.81
N SER A 70 2.53 -0.64 -12.73
CA SER A 70 1.29 -0.35 -13.46
C SER A 70 0.67 0.97 -12.99
N SER A 71 0.68 1.21 -11.68
CA SER A 71 0.12 2.44 -11.12
C SER A 71 0.90 3.68 -11.58
N HIS A 72 2.23 3.64 -11.53
CA HIS A 72 3.10 4.69 -12.04
C HIS A 72 2.90 4.93 -13.54
N TYR A 73 2.84 3.85 -14.33
CA TYR A 73 2.55 3.92 -15.76
C TYR A 73 1.26 4.71 -16.07
N PHE A 74 0.15 4.42 -15.37
CA PHE A 74 -1.11 5.12 -15.63
C PHE A 74 -1.11 6.55 -15.09
N ILE A 75 -0.42 6.82 -13.98
CA ILE A 75 -0.24 8.18 -13.46
C ILE A 75 0.44 9.07 -14.50
N GLU A 76 1.54 8.60 -15.09
CA GLU A 76 2.30 9.32 -16.12
C GLU A 76 1.51 9.46 -17.42
N ASN A 77 0.99 8.35 -17.96
CA ASN A 77 0.27 8.37 -19.25
C ASN A 77 -1.02 9.17 -19.19
N TRP A 78 -1.71 9.20 -18.05
CA TRP A 78 -2.89 10.03 -17.86
C TRP A 78 -2.53 11.45 -17.41
N LYS A 79 -1.26 11.79 -17.19
CA LYS A 79 -0.81 13.11 -16.69
C LYS A 79 -1.58 13.53 -15.42
N LEU A 80 -1.71 12.61 -14.47
CA LEU A 80 -2.45 12.89 -13.23
C LEU A 80 -1.72 13.96 -12.40
N PRO A 81 -2.42 14.94 -11.80
CA PRO A 81 -1.80 16.12 -11.20
C PRO A 81 -1.27 15.86 -9.77
N ILE A 82 -0.43 14.84 -9.63
CA ILE A 82 0.17 14.42 -8.36
C ILE A 82 1.68 14.28 -8.51
N SER A 83 2.41 14.50 -7.43
CA SER A 83 3.85 14.30 -7.38
C SER A 83 4.24 13.65 -6.06
N LEU A 84 5.40 12.97 -6.05
CA LEU A 84 5.96 12.44 -4.81
C LEU A 84 6.24 13.58 -3.82
N TRP A 85 6.91 14.63 -4.30
CA TRP A 85 7.30 15.79 -3.51
C TRP A 85 6.29 16.94 -3.63
N PRO A 86 6.17 17.81 -2.61
CA PRO A 86 5.39 19.04 -2.76
C PRO A 86 6.09 19.99 -3.74
N LYS A 87 5.32 20.69 -4.58
CA LYS A 87 5.90 21.70 -5.50
C LYS A 87 6.61 22.85 -4.77
N LYS A 88 6.12 23.21 -3.58
CA LYS A 88 6.71 24.21 -2.68
C LYS A 88 6.46 23.81 -1.23
N ILE A 89 7.46 23.95 -0.38
CA ILE A 89 7.33 23.79 1.06
C ILE A 89 6.73 25.09 1.60
N THR A 90 5.49 25.01 2.11
CA THR A 90 4.75 26.15 2.68
C THR A 90 4.44 25.87 4.14
N SER A 91 4.13 26.91 4.93
CA SER A 91 3.72 26.73 6.33
C SER A 91 2.50 25.81 6.45
N ARG A 92 1.56 25.90 5.50
CA ARG A 92 0.41 24.98 5.42
C ARG A 92 0.84 23.52 5.23
N PHE A 93 1.78 23.27 4.32
CA PHE A 93 2.33 21.92 4.12
C PHE A 93 2.98 21.40 5.40
N ILE A 94 3.81 22.21 6.07
CA ILE A 94 4.50 21.83 7.30
C ILE A 94 3.48 21.49 8.40
N ILE A 95 2.53 22.38 8.68
CA ILE A 95 1.52 22.18 9.73
C ILE A 95 0.69 20.94 9.48
N LEU A 96 0.15 20.77 8.26
CA LEU A 96 -0.66 19.60 7.93
C LEU A 96 0.14 18.30 7.97
N SER A 97 1.42 18.34 7.59
CA SER A 97 2.30 17.16 7.65
C SER A 97 2.59 16.76 9.09
N LEU A 98 2.84 17.73 9.97
CA LEU A 98 3.03 17.48 11.41
C LEU A 98 1.76 16.93 12.05
N LEU A 99 0.59 17.50 11.73
CA LEU A 99 -0.69 17.02 12.23
C LEU A 99 -0.99 15.59 11.75
N LEU A 100 -0.78 15.30 10.47
CA LEU A 100 -0.97 13.96 9.92
C LEU A 100 -0.03 12.96 10.60
N PHE A 101 1.25 13.31 10.72
CA PHE A 101 2.26 12.45 11.31
C PHE A 101 1.99 12.18 12.80
N ALA A 102 1.65 13.22 13.57
CA ALA A 102 1.31 13.08 14.98
C ALA A 102 0.05 12.23 15.20
N MET A 103 -0.97 12.40 14.35
CA MET A 103 -2.20 11.61 14.39
C MET A 103 -1.92 10.13 14.13
N PHE A 104 -1.09 9.82 13.14
CA PHE A 104 -0.78 8.44 12.75
C PHE A 104 0.13 7.75 13.77
N ILE A 105 1.08 8.47 14.37
CA ILE A 105 1.83 7.96 15.52
C ILE A 105 0.89 7.70 16.69
N GLY A 106 0.00 8.66 17.00
CA GLY A 106 -0.98 8.52 18.09
C GLY A 106 -1.88 7.30 17.90
N LEU A 107 -2.41 7.10 16.69
CA LEU A 107 -3.20 5.91 16.33
C LEU A 107 -2.39 4.62 16.47
N GLY A 108 -1.13 4.60 16.03
CA GLY A 108 -0.26 3.43 16.17
C GLY A 108 0.03 3.10 17.65
N ILE A 109 0.28 4.11 18.48
CA ILE A 109 0.46 3.94 19.93
C ILE A 109 -0.83 3.42 20.58
N MET A 110 -1.99 3.96 20.20
CA MET A 110 -3.27 3.50 20.71
C MET A 110 -3.50 2.03 20.37
N ALA A 111 -3.29 1.64 19.11
CA ALA A 111 -3.44 0.25 18.65
C ALA A 111 -2.58 -0.72 19.47
N ILE A 112 -1.27 -0.46 19.61
CA ILE A 112 -0.39 -1.35 20.40
C ILE A 112 -0.75 -1.38 21.90
N SER A 113 -1.24 -0.26 22.45
CA SER A 113 -1.58 -0.18 23.87
C SER A 113 -2.87 -0.93 24.21
N GLN A 114 -3.82 -0.99 23.26
CA GLN A 114 -5.11 -1.65 23.46
C GLN A 114 -5.03 -3.14 23.09
N ASP A 115 -4.44 -3.46 21.93
CA ASP A 115 -4.46 -4.82 21.40
C ASP A 115 -3.33 -5.69 21.96
N HIS A 116 -2.14 -5.11 22.12
CA HIS A 116 -0.97 -5.85 22.59
C HIS A 116 -0.61 -5.56 24.07
N GLN A 117 -1.22 -4.54 24.69
CA GLN A 117 -0.89 -4.07 26.04
C GLN A 117 0.62 -3.77 26.22
N LEU A 118 1.29 -3.40 25.13
CA LEU A 118 2.74 -3.18 25.13
C LEU A 118 3.08 -1.72 25.41
N PRO A 119 4.05 -1.44 26.30
CA PRO A 119 4.62 -0.11 26.41
C PRO A 119 5.44 0.22 25.16
N LEU A 120 5.47 1.48 24.76
CA LEU A 120 6.17 1.94 23.55
C LEU A 120 7.65 1.54 23.52
N GLY A 121 8.30 1.46 24.69
CA GLY A 121 9.71 1.05 24.81
C GLY A 121 9.96 -0.36 24.28
N ASP A 122 8.98 -1.25 24.37
CA ASP A 122 9.12 -2.65 23.96
C ASP A 122 9.05 -2.83 22.44
N VAL A 123 8.46 -1.87 21.72
CA VAL A 123 8.49 -1.83 20.25
C VAL A 123 9.92 -1.65 19.73
N PHE A 124 10.77 -0.95 20.50
CA PHE A 124 12.14 -0.58 20.11
C PHE A 124 13.23 -1.33 20.90
N SER A 125 12.87 -2.25 21.78
CA SER A 125 13.82 -2.94 22.69
C SER A 125 14.53 -4.14 22.05
N GLY A 126 14.06 -4.59 20.88
CA GLY A 126 14.63 -5.72 20.15
C GLY A 126 16.00 -5.42 19.51
N SER A 127 16.63 -6.46 18.96
CA SER A 127 17.86 -6.30 18.18
C SER A 127 17.63 -5.44 16.93
N PHE A 128 18.69 -4.85 16.37
CA PHE A 128 18.59 -4.10 15.12
C PHE A 128 17.95 -4.92 13.98
N ALA A 129 18.24 -6.22 13.91
CA ALA A 129 17.61 -7.13 12.96
C ALA A 129 16.10 -7.28 13.18
N TYR A 130 15.69 -7.35 14.45
CA TYR A 130 14.28 -7.37 14.84
C TYR A 130 13.59 -6.06 14.44
N LEU A 131 14.21 -4.90 14.70
CA LEU A 131 13.64 -3.60 14.36
C LEU A 131 13.46 -3.39 12.85
N ILE A 132 14.37 -3.92 12.03
CA ILE A 132 14.32 -3.73 10.57
C ILE A 132 13.40 -4.73 9.87
N SER A 133 13.22 -5.93 10.43
CA SER A 133 12.46 -6.99 9.74
C SER A 133 11.08 -6.53 9.24
N PRO A 134 10.24 -5.82 10.03
CA PRO A 134 8.94 -5.37 9.56
C PRO A 134 9.04 -4.43 8.34
N LEU A 135 10.08 -3.60 8.26
CA LEU A 135 10.29 -2.66 7.16
C LEU A 135 10.55 -3.35 5.82
N VAL A 136 10.98 -4.61 5.83
CA VAL A 136 11.21 -5.39 4.62
C VAL A 136 9.92 -5.64 3.86
N LEU A 137 8.86 -5.98 4.58
CA LEU A 137 7.53 -6.14 4.00
C LEU A 137 6.85 -4.77 3.84
N LEU A 138 6.89 -3.95 4.89
CA LEU A 138 6.11 -2.71 4.94
C LEU A 138 6.59 -1.68 3.93
N LEU A 139 7.89 -1.48 3.73
CA LEU A 139 8.39 -0.42 2.86
C LEU A 139 7.86 -0.52 1.42
N PRO A 140 8.05 -1.62 0.68
CA PRO A 140 7.52 -1.75 -0.68
C PRO A 140 5.98 -1.72 -0.72
N THR A 141 5.31 -2.29 0.28
CA THR A 141 3.84 -2.28 0.37
C THR A 141 3.30 -0.89 0.61
N MET A 142 3.94 -0.08 1.46
CA MET A 142 3.54 1.30 1.71
C MET A 142 3.81 2.21 0.51
N ILE A 143 4.86 1.94 -0.27
CA ILE A 143 5.08 2.59 -1.57
C ILE A 143 3.91 2.25 -2.51
N ALA A 144 3.60 0.96 -2.67
CA ALA A 144 2.50 0.49 -3.51
C ALA A 144 1.15 1.10 -3.10
N TYR A 145 0.79 1.04 -1.82
CA TYR A 145 -0.43 1.65 -1.30
C TYR A 145 -0.49 3.14 -1.59
N THR A 146 0.62 3.86 -1.38
CA THR A 146 0.63 5.32 -1.58
C THR A 146 0.44 5.68 -3.05
N ILE A 147 1.18 5.02 -3.95
CA ILE A 147 1.12 5.27 -5.39
C ILE A 147 -0.24 4.83 -5.95
N MET A 148 -0.66 3.60 -5.65
CA MET A 148 -1.89 3.03 -6.19
C MET A 148 -3.12 3.78 -5.67
N TRP A 149 -3.32 3.89 -4.35
CA TRP A 149 -4.57 4.44 -3.81
C TRP A 149 -4.67 5.96 -3.99
N TYR A 150 -3.61 6.69 -3.63
CA TYR A 150 -3.68 8.16 -3.60
C TYR A 150 -3.10 8.82 -4.85
N GLY A 151 -2.17 8.15 -5.53
CA GLY A 151 -1.63 8.58 -6.82
C GLY A 151 -2.56 8.22 -7.98
N LEU A 152 -2.93 6.95 -8.13
CA LEU A 152 -3.73 6.47 -9.25
C LEU A 152 -5.24 6.54 -8.99
N PHE A 153 -5.77 5.85 -7.98
CA PHE A 153 -7.22 5.74 -7.77
C PHE A 153 -7.87 7.09 -7.47
N LEU A 154 -7.37 7.80 -6.46
CA LEU A 154 -7.92 9.09 -6.06
C LEU A 154 -7.90 10.10 -7.22
N GLN A 155 -6.77 10.23 -7.91
CA GLN A 155 -6.63 11.20 -9.00
C GLN A 155 -7.39 10.76 -10.26
N GLY A 156 -7.40 9.46 -10.56
CA GLY A 156 -8.17 8.88 -11.66
C GLY A 156 -9.67 9.10 -11.47
N LEU A 157 -10.19 8.86 -10.27
CA LEU A 157 -11.60 9.13 -9.95
C LEU A 157 -11.94 10.63 -10.00
N ILE A 158 -11.02 11.52 -9.62
CA ILE A 158 -11.22 12.97 -9.81
C ILE A 158 -11.34 13.32 -11.29
N ARG A 159 -10.60 12.63 -12.16
CA ARG A 159 -10.73 12.81 -13.61
C ARG A 159 -12.07 12.31 -14.15
N VAL A 160 -12.65 11.28 -13.53
CA VAL A 160 -13.98 10.75 -13.85
C VAL A 160 -15.10 11.69 -13.37
N PHE A 161 -15.10 12.03 -12.08
CA PHE A 161 -16.15 12.83 -11.44
C PHE A 161 -15.99 14.34 -11.62
N GLY A 162 -14.82 14.79 -12.06
CA GLY A 162 -14.47 16.19 -12.30
C GLY A 162 -13.77 16.85 -11.10
N ASN A 163 -12.95 17.86 -11.39
CA ASN A 163 -12.19 18.63 -10.40
C ASN A 163 -13.05 19.70 -9.70
N THR A 164 -14.24 19.31 -9.24
CA THR A 164 -15.14 20.13 -8.41
C THR A 164 -15.08 19.65 -6.96
N VAL A 165 -15.64 20.42 -6.01
CA VAL A 165 -15.74 19.98 -4.61
C VAL A 165 -16.50 18.66 -4.50
N ARG A 166 -17.68 18.57 -5.13
CA ARG A 166 -18.49 17.35 -5.16
C ARG A 166 -17.74 16.17 -5.79
N GLY A 167 -17.05 16.40 -6.91
CA GLY A 167 -16.27 15.35 -7.58
C GLY A 167 -15.12 14.83 -6.72
N LYS A 168 -14.42 15.72 -6.01
CA LYS A 168 -13.37 15.33 -5.04
C LYS A 168 -13.92 14.54 -3.88
N VAL A 169 -15.01 14.97 -3.26
CA VAL A 169 -15.64 14.25 -2.15
C VAL A 169 -16.04 12.84 -2.59
N LEU A 170 -16.69 12.69 -3.74
CA LEU A 170 -17.05 11.37 -4.29
C LEU A 170 -15.81 10.51 -4.56
N SER A 171 -14.74 11.11 -5.08
CA SER A 171 -13.47 10.39 -5.33
C SER A 171 -12.82 9.91 -4.04
N VAL A 172 -12.82 10.74 -2.99
CA VAL A 172 -12.30 10.37 -1.66
C VAL A 172 -13.11 9.23 -1.06
N LEU A 173 -14.44 9.35 -1.06
CA LEU A 173 -15.32 8.32 -0.50
C LEU A 173 -15.20 7.00 -1.24
N LEU A 174 -15.19 7.03 -2.58
CA LEU A 174 -15.09 5.80 -3.37
C LEU A 174 -13.69 5.17 -3.27
N THR A 175 -12.61 5.96 -3.30
CA THR A 175 -11.25 5.44 -3.08
C THR A 175 -11.15 4.77 -1.72
N SER A 176 -11.66 5.43 -0.67
CA SER A 176 -11.60 4.93 0.70
C SER A 176 -12.45 3.68 0.90
N PHE A 177 -13.63 3.63 0.28
CA PHE A 177 -14.48 2.43 0.30
C PHE A 177 -13.79 1.25 -0.37
N VAL A 178 -13.29 1.45 -1.60
CA VAL A 178 -12.63 0.40 -2.39
C VAL A 178 -11.34 -0.09 -1.72
N TYR A 179 -10.60 0.79 -1.05
CA TYR A 179 -9.45 0.42 -0.24
C TYR A 179 -9.86 -0.40 0.99
N ALA A 180 -10.86 0.05 1.74
CA ALA A 180 -11.32 -0.64 2.95
C ALA A 180 -11.85 -2.05 2.66
N ILE A 181 -12.61 -2.24 1.57
CA ILE A 181 -13.11 -3.56 1.19
C ILE A 181 -12.03 -4.47 0.56
N TYR A 182 -10.83 -3.97 0.26
CA TYR A 182 -9.78 -4.88 -0.20
C TYR A 182 -9.28 -5.78 0.96
N HIS A 183 -9.38 -5.32 2.21
CA HIS A 183 -9.01 -6.08 3.41
C HIS A 183 -9.84 -7.36 3.61
N PHE A 184 -10.95 -7.55 2.86
CA PHE A 184 -11.60 -8.85 2.73
C PHE A 184 -10.66 -9.96 2.18
N ALA A 185 -9.49 -9.63 1.63
CA ALA A 185 -8.47 -10.60 1.24
C ALA A 185 -7.76 -11.25 2.45
N SER A 186 -7.84 -10.68 3.65
CA SER A 186 -7.28 -11.22 4.92
C SER A 186 -8.33 -12.00 5.71
N ILE A 187 -8.99 -12.96 5.05
CA ILE A 187 -10.12 -13.72 5.61
C ILE A 187 -9.74 -14.54 6.86
N ASP A 188 -8.47 -14.93 6.97
CA ASP A 188 -7.90 -15.69 8.08
C ASP A 188 -7.77 -14.88 9.38
N GLU A 189 -7.69 -13.55 9.29
CA GLU A 189 -7.61 -12.65 10.45
C GLU A 189 -9.00 -12.21 10.95
N ILE A 190 -10.06 -12.45 10.18
CA ILE A 190 -11.42 -12.05 10.52
C ILE A 190 -12.11 -13.14 11.36
N HIS A 191 -12.00 -13.02 12.69
CA HIS A 191 -12.63 -13.96 13.62
C HIS A 191 -14.11 -13.66 13.92
N SER A 192 -14.62 -12.48 13.52
CA SER A 192 -16.03 -12.11 13.65
C SER A 192 -16.45 -10.99 12.70
N PHE A 193 -17.75 -10.88 12.42
CA PHE A 193 -18.31 -9.78 11.63
C PHE A 193 -18.09 -8.40 12.30
N ALA A 194 -18.03 -8.36 13.64
CA ALA A 194 -17.77 -7.13 14.38
C ALA A 194 -16.33 -6.64 14.16
N ALA A 195 -15.35 -7.52 14.31
CA ALA A 195 -13.94 -7.22 14.04
C ALA A 195 -13.72 -6.78 12.58
N MET A 196 -14.38 -7.44 11.64
CA MET A 196 -14.37 -7.05 10.22
C MET A 196 -14.92 -5.63 10.00
N THR A 197 -16.03 -5.31 10.65
CA THR A 197 -16.66 -3.99 10.52
C THR A 197 -15.75 -2.91 11.08
N GLU A 198 -15.10 -3.18 12.21
CA GLU A 198 -14.15 -2.28 12.84
C GLU A 198 -12.94 -2.01 11.95
N GLU A 199 -12.32 -3.06 11.39
CA GLU A 199 -11.19 -2.92 10.47
C GLU A 199 -11.56 -2.10 9.23
N ILE A 200 -12.73 -2.37 8.63
CA ILE A 200 -13.24 -1.63 7.47
C ILE A 200 -13.44 -0.15 7.84
N LEU A 201 -14.06 0.16 8.97
CA LEU A 201 -14.34 1.53 9.39
C LEU A 201 -13.06 2.32 9.70
N ILE A 202 -12.10 1.70 10.41
CA ILE A 202 -10.80 2.29 10.72
C ILE A 202 -10.04 2.57 9.43
N THR A 203 -9.92 1.58 8.55
CA THR A 203 -9.22 1.70 7.26
C THR A 203 -9.87 2.75 6.36
N PHE A 204 -11.19 2.79 6.33
CA PHE A 204 -11.95 3.81 5.61
C PHE A 204 -11.67 5.22 6.15
N GLY A 205 -11.68 5.40 7.47
CA GLY A 205 -11.39 6.68 8.13
C GLY A 205 -9.96 7.17 7.87
N ILE A 206 -8.98 6.29 8.02
CA ILE A 206 -7.56 6.55 7.70
C ILE A 206 -7.43 7.03 6.25
N SER A 207 -8.07 6.34 5.31
CA SER A 207 -8.00 6.69 3.89
C SER A 207 -8.64 8.02 3.56
N ILE A 208 -9.75 8.39 4.22
CA ILE A 208 -10.34 9.73 4.07
C ILE A 208 -9.33 10.80 4.47
N ILE A 209 -8.67 10.63 5.62
CA ILE A 209 -7.72 11.59 6.16
C ILE A 209 -6.52 11.75 5.21
N ILE A 210 -5.92 10.63 4.77
CA ILE A 210 -4.79 10.67 3.82
C ILE A 210 -5.21 11.29 2.50
N SER A 211 -6.38 10.90 1.95
CA SER A 211 -6.87 11.46 0.70
C SER A 211 -7.07 12.97 0.81
N GLY A 212 -7.65 13.45 1.91
CA GLY A 212 -7.79 14.87 2.19
C GLY A 212 -6.45 15.61 2.22
N TYR A 213 -5.45 15.04 2.89
CA TYR A 213 -4.08 15.56 2.91
C TYR A 213 -3.49 15.63 1.49
N VAL A 214 -3.56 14.55 0.73
CA VAL A 214 -2.98 14.45 -0.62
C VAL A 214 -3.62 15.47 -1.57
N LEU A 215 -4.94 15.69 -1.50
CA LEU A 215 -5.60 16.69 -2.33
C LEU A 215 -5.21 18.13 -1.98
N ILE A 216 -4.96 18.42 -0.70
CA ILE A 216 -4.56 19.74 -0.24
C ILE A 216 -3.10 20.03 -0.58
N CYS A 217 -2.22 19.09 -0.27
CA CYS A 217 -0.77 19.25 -0.36
C CYS A 217 -0.21 18.87 -1.73
N LYS A 218 -0.97 18.13 -2.55
CA LYS A 218 -0.54 17.59 -3.86
C LYS A 218 0.80 16.87 -3.78
N SER A 219 0.98 16.11 -2.71
CA SER A 219 2.22 15.43 -2.37
C SER A 219 1.90 14.08 -1.77
N LEU A 220 2.60 13.05 -2.21
CA LEU A 220 2.49 11.70 -1.66
C LEU A 220 3.48 11.44 -0.52
N LEU A 221 4.52 12.27 -0.36
CA LEU A 221 5.63 12.02 0.55
C LEU A 221 5.19 11.76 2.00
N MET A 222 4.39 12.65 2.57
CA MET A 222 3.99 12.52 3.97
C MET A 222 2.82 11.56 4.16
N ALA A 223 2.01 11.33 3.13
CA ALA A 223 1.07 10.23 3.13
C ALA A 223 1.80 8.89 3.28
N PHE A 224 2.88 8.70 2.52
CA PHE A 224 3.76 7.54 2.63
C PHE A 224 4.39 7.42 4.03
N PHE A 225 5.06 8.47 4.52
CA PHE A 225 5.74 8.39 5.82
C PHE A 225 4.78 8.19 7.00
N ALA A 226 3.65 8.88 7.01
CA ALA A 226 2.65 8.72 8.06
C ALA A 226 2.06 7.30 8.04
N ASN A 227 1.72 6.79 6.86
CA ASN A 227 1.17 5.44 6.72
C ASN A 227 2.21 4.37 7.10
N LEU A 228 3.47 4.53 6.67
CA LEU A 228 4.56 3.63 7.06
C LEU A 228 4.77 3.63 8.57
N MET A 229 4.75 4.80 9.22
CA MET A 229 4.94 4.87 10.67
C MET A 229 3.79 4.21 11.43
N LEU A 230 2.54 4.45 11.03
CA LEU A 230 1.37 3.79 11.61
C LEU A 230 1.48 2.27 11.51
N ASN A 231 1.72 1.76 10.30
CA ASN A 231 1.82 0.32 10.07
C ASN A 231 3.05 -0.27 10.75
N PHE A 232 4.17 0.44 10.80
CA PHE A 232 5.35 0.00 11.53
C PHE A 232 5.06 -0.17 13.02
N LEU A 233 4.39 0.79 13.65
CA LEU A 233 4.01 0.68 15.06
C LEU A 233 3.06 -0.50 15.31
N ILE A 234 2.05 -0.68 14.45
CA ILE A 234 1.06 -1.77 14.58
C ILE A 234 1.71 -3.15 14.38
N PHE A 235 2.56 -3.30 13.37
CA PHE A 235 3.07 -4.62 12.96
C PHE A 235 4.44 -4.98 13.53
N SER A 236 5.19 -4.03 14.10
CA SER A 236 6.49 -4.32 14.74
C SER A 236 6.38 -5.29 15.92
N PRO A 237 5.29 -5.35 16.70
CA PRO A 237 5.09 -6.38 17.71
C PRO A 237 4.68 -7.76 17.17
N VAL A 238 4.35 -7.88 15.88
CA VAL A 238 3.74 -9.09 15.32
C VAL A 238 4.83 -10.04 14.80
N ASP A 239 4.97 -11.20 15.43
CA ASP A 239 6.02 -12.20 15.12
C ASP A 239 6.08 -12.61 13.65
N SER A 240 4.95 -12.67 12.94
CA SER A 240 4.90 -13.03 11.52
C SER A 240 5.57 -12.01 10.59
N PHE A 241 5.77 -10.76 11.05
CA PHE A 241 6.54 -9.72 10.35
C PHE A 241 8.05 -9.82 10.62
N HIS A 242 8.46 -10.71 11.52
CA HIS A 242 9.86 -11.01 11.82
C HIS A 242 10.33 -12.22 11.02
N THR A 243 10.97 -11.95 9.88
CA THR A 243 11.47 -12.97 8.96
C THR A 243 12.99 -13.06 8.98
N SER A 244 13.53 -14.19 8.57
CA SER A 244 14.99 -14.36 8.49
C SER A 244 15.61 -13.42 7.43
N PRO A 245 16.88 -12.99 7.61
CA PRO A 245 17.57 -12.13 6.65
C PRO A 245 17.60 -12.64 5.20
N LYS A 246 17.53 -13.96 4.99
CA LYS A 246 17.46 -14.56 3.65
C LYS A 246 16.18 -14.17 2.91
N ASN A 247 15.05 -14.09 3.63
CA ASN A 247 13.78 -13.68 3.06
C ASN A 247 13.81 -12.19 2.66
N TRP A 248 14.60 -11.38 3.37
CA TRP A 248 14.76 -9.96 3.04
C TRP A 248 15.45 -9.75 1.70
N ILE A 249 16.55 -10.45 1.48
CA ILE A 249 17.30 -10.37 0.23
C ILE A 249 16.41 -10.82 -0.94
N PHE A 250 15.67 -11.91 -0.76
CA PHE A 250 14.75 -12.42 -1.78
C PHE A 250 13.66 -11.40 -2.13
N ALA A 251 12.99 -10.83 -1.12
CA ALA A 251 11.96 -9.81 -1.29
C ALA A 251 12.46 -8.59 -2.06
N TYR A 252 13.57 -7.99 -1.60
CA TYR A 252 14.12 -6.80 -2.26
C TYR A 252 14.65 -7.10 -3.66
N THR A 253 15.21 -8.29 -3.89
CA THR A 253 15.67 -8.68 -5.23
C THR A 253 14.51 -8.71 -6.22
N ILE A 254 13.36 -9.26 -5.84
CA ILE A 254 12.16 -9.28 -6.71
C ILE A 254 11.73 -7.85 -7.03
N VAL A 255 11.58 -6.99 -6.02
CA VAL A 255 11.15 -5.60 -6.21
C VAL A 255 12.13 -4.85 -7.11
N VAL A 256 13.43 -4.90 -6.80
CA VAL A 256 14.48 -4.21 -7.56
C VAL A 256 14.56 -4.72 -9.00
N LEU A 257 14.51 -6.03 -9.21
CA LEU A 257 14.55 -6.63 -10.55
C LEU A 257 13.38 -6.14 -11.41
N LEU A 258 12.17 -6.15 -10.85
CA LEU A 258 10.97 -5.74 -11.58
C LEU A 258 10.96 -4.22 -11.88
N LEU A 259 11.46 -3.40 -10.95
CA LEU A 259 11.65 -1.97 -11.18
C LEU A 259 12.71 -1.70 -12.26
N PHE A 260 13.80 -2.47 -12.26
CA PHE A 260 14.84 -2.37 -13.27
C PHE A 260 14.32 -2.78 -14.65
N LEU A 261 13.55 -3.86 -14.74
CA LEU A 261 12.89 -4.28 -15.97
C LEU A 261 11.94 -3.20 -16.48
N TYR A 262 11.17 -2.55 -15.60
CA TYR A 262 10.33 -1.43 -15.98
C TYR A 262 11.13 -0.24 -16.53
N ASP A 263 12.18 0.20 -15.82
CA ASP A 263 13.04 1.30 -16.27
C ASP A 263 13.67 0.99 -17.64
N PHE A 264 14.17 -0.24 -17.82
CA PHE A 264 14.79 -0.66 -19.07
C PHE A 264 13.78 -0.80 -20.23
N ALA A 265 12.63 -1.45 -20.00
CA ALA A 265 11.65 -1.72 -21.04
C ALA A 265 10.84 -0.47 -21.43
N TRP A 266 10.59 0.43 -20.48
CA TRP A 266 9.66 1.53 -20.66
C TRP A 266 10.34 2.90 -20.82
N LYS A 267 11.32 3.25 -19.99
CA LYS A 267 11.97 4.58 -20.06
C LYS A 267 12.95 4.72 -21.21
N ARG A 268 13.57 3.63 -21.70
CA ARG A 268 14.41 3.70 -22.92
C ARG A 268 13.61 4.01 -24.20
N GLN A 269 12.28 3.94 -24.18
CA GLN A 269 11.44 4.31 -25.31
C GLN A 269 11.08 5.81 -25.35
N ASN A 270 11.42 6.60 -24.31
CA ASN A 270 11.24 8.06 -24.26
C ASN A 270 12.59 8.77 -23.97
N PRO A 271 13.45 8.97 -24.98
CA PRO A 271 14.79 9.54 -24.81
C PRO A 271 14.82 11.05 -24.48
N ASP A 272 13.71 11.77 -24.64
CA ASP A 272 13.67 13.24 -24.61
C ASP A 272 13.50 13.86 -23.21
N GLU A 273 13.51 13.06 -22.13
CA GLU A 273 13.36 13.53 -20.74
C GLU A 273 14.65 13.34 -19.90
N ARG A 274 15.83 13.60 -20.50
CA ARG A 274 17.08 13.79 -19.75
C ARG A 274 17.44 15.27 -19.60
#